data_AF-A0A484H2G7-F1
#
_entry.id   AF-A0A484H2G7-F1
#
_cell.length_a   1.000
_cell.length_b   1.000
_cell.length_c   1.000
_cell.angle_alpha   90.00
_cell.angle_beta   90.00
_cell.angle_gamma   90.00
#
_symmetry.space_group_name_H-M   'P 1'
#
loop_
_entity.id
_entity.type
_entity.pdbx_description
1 polymer ?
#
loop_
_entity_poly.entity_id
_entity_poly.type
_entity_poly.pdbx_seq_one_letter_code
_entity_poly.pdbx_strand_id
1 'polypeptide(L)' 'MSGGKCKSSGDVAGTAKKRHAIIMETEVKIIERVERGEKMLSIAHSYNMNHSTIGTILKNKDKIME' A
#
# COMPACT_ATOMS: atom_id res chain seq x y z
N MET A 1 -2.56 23.93 10.88
CA MET A 1 -1.47 23.08 10.34
C MET A 1 -1.74 22.86 8.86
N SER A 2 -0.99 23.54 8.01
CA SER A 2 -1.20 23.59 6.56
C SER A 2 -0.77 22.27 5.91
N GLY A 3 -1.74 21.45 5.50
CA GLY A 3 -1.50 20.32 4.60
C GLY A 3 -1.25 20.86 3.20
N GLY A 4 0.00 21.16 2.87
CA GLY A 4 0.41 21.53 1.52
C GLY A 4 0.16 20.37 0.55
N LYS A 5 -0.95 20.44 -0.18
CA LYS A 5 -1.27 19.50 -1.26
C LYS A 5 -0.35 19.85 -2.43
N CYS A 6 0.59 18.95 -2.75
CA CYS A 6 1.52 19.12 -3.86
C CYS A 6 0.75 19.41 -5.16
N LYS A 7 0.94 20.61 -5.73
CA LYS A 7 0.60 20.94 -7.11
C LYS A 7 1.84 20.67 -7.94
N SER A 8 1.94 19.47 -8.50
CA SER A 8 2.87 19.22 -9.61
C SER A 8 2.13 19.58 -10.89
N SER A 9 2.48 20.74 -11.45
CA SER A 9 2.27 21.05 -12.86
C SER A 9 3.27 20.23 -13.65
N GLY A 10 2.76 19.42 -14.58
CA GLY A 10 3.57 18.52 -15.39
C GLY A 10 2.63 17.62 -16.17
N ASP A 11 2.32 18.03 -17.40
CA ASP A 11 1.72 17.20 -18.44
C ASP A 11 2.64 16.00 -18.75
N VAL A 12 2.69 15.04 -17.84
CA VAL A 12 3.15 13.68 -18.15
C VAL A 12 1.90 12.94 -18.57
N ALA A 13 1.80 12.63 -19.86
CA ALA A 13 0.76 11.77 -20.43
C ALA A 13 0.53 10.59 -19.48
N GLY A 14 -0.53 10.69 -18.69
CA GLY A 14 -0.78 9.82 -17.55
C GLY A 14 -1.19 8.47 -18.06
N THR A 15 -0.23 7.58 -18.29
CA THR A 15 -0.51 6.15 -18.30
C THR A 15 -0.93 5.82 -16.87
N ALA A 16 -2.23 5.95 -16.60
CA ALA A 16 -2.81 5.53 -15.35
C ALA A 16 -2.47 4.05 -15.18
N LYS A 17 -1.45 3.76 -14.36
CA LYS A 17 -1.04 2.40 -14.05
C LYS A 17 -2.30 1.69 -13.56
N LYS A 18 -2.78 0.71 -14.34
CA LYS A 18 -3.98 -0.06 -14.01
C LYS A 18 -3.77 -0.62 -12.60
N ARG A 19 -4.76 -0.43 -11.73
CA ARG A 19 -4.73 -1.05 -10.39
C ARG A 19 -4.72 -2.56 -10.60
N HIS A 20 -3.61 -3.20 -10.24
CA HIS A 20 -3.57 -4.66 -10.17
C HIS A 20 -4.41 -5.09 -8.97
N ALA A 21 -5.35 -6.01 -9.18
CA ALA A 21 -6.05 -6.65 -8.09
C ALA A 21 -5.02 -7.43 -7.28
N ILE A 22 -4.80 -6.99 -6.04
CA ILE A 22 -3.98 -7.74 -5.09
C ILE A 22 -4.84 -8.92 -4.65
N ILE A 23 -4.28 -10.12 -4.70
CA ILE A 23 -4.96 -11.34 -4.27
C ILE A 23 -5.17 -11.23 -2.75
N MET A 24 -6.40 -11.50 -2.26
CA MET A 24 -6.77 -11.41 -0.84
C MET A 24 -5.78 -12.14 0.08
N GLU A 25 -5.28 -13.31 -0.35
CA GLU A 25 -4.27 -14.09 0.38
C GLU A 25 -2.98 -13.29 0.65
N THR A 26 -2.55 -12.45 -0.29
CA THR A 26 -1.36 -11.60 -0.13
C THR A 26 -1.61 -10.49 0.89
N GLU A 27 -2.82 -9.92 0.92
CA GLU A 27 -3.18 -8.89 1.89
C GLU A 27 -3.18 -9.44 3.32
N VAL A 28 -3.74 -10.63 3.52
CA VAL A 28 -3.71 -11.34 4.83
C VAL A 28 -2.27 -11.64 5.26
N LYS A 29 -1.42 -12.17 4.36
CA LYS A 29 -0.01 -12.44 4.68
C LYS A 29 0.77 -11.18 5.04
N ILE A 30 0.46 -10.04 4.43
CA ILE A 30 1.06 -8.75 4.77
C ILE A 30 0.67 -8.33 6.18
N ILE A 31 -0.61 -8.44 6.54
CA ILE A 31 -1.11 -8.12 7.88
C ILE A 31 -0.41 -9.00 8.93
N GLU A 32 -0.36 -10.31 8.73
CA GLU A 32 0.30 -11.23 9.66
C GLU A 32 1.78 -10.90 9.89
N ARG A 33 2.53 -10.52 8.84
CA ARG A 33 3.95 -10.14 8.98
C ARG A 33 4.12 -8.84 9.77
N VAL A 34 3.23 -7.87 9.56
CA VAL A 34 3.22 -6.64 10.36
C VAL A 34 2.91 -6.94 11.82
N GLU A 35 1.96 -7.82 12.11
CA GLU A 35 1.62 -8.24 13.48
C GLU A 35 2.73 -9.04 14.16
N ARG A 36 3.52 -9.82 13.40
CA ARG A 36 4.76 -10.45 13.87
C ARG A 36 5.88 -9.43 14.20
N GLY A 37 5.69 -8.15 13.89
CA GLY A 37 6.65 -7.09 14.17
C GLY A 37 7.67 -6.84 13.06
N GLU A 38 7.46 -7.39 11.85
CA GLU A 38 8.32 -7.06 10.71
C GLU A 38 8.15 -5.59 10.29
N LYS A 39 9.26 -4.95 9.89
CA LYS A 39 9.23 -3.56 9.42
C LYS A 39 8.45 -3.46 8.11
N MET A 40 7.50 -2.52 8.03
CA MET A 40 6.70 -2.28 6.82
C MET A 40 7.53 -2.08 5.55
N LEU A 41 8.69 -1.41 5.66
CA LEU A 41 9.61 -1.25 4.53
C LEU A 41 10.15 -2.59 4.02
N SER A 42 10.52 -3.50 4.92
CA SER A 42 11.01 -4.84 4.56
C SER A 42 9.93 -5.66 3.87
N ILE A 43 8.69 -5.57 4.36
CA ILE A 43 7.53 -6.23 3.76
C ILE A 43 7.24 -5.64 2.37
N ALA A 44 7.24 -4.31 2.24
CA ALA A 44 7.04 -3.60 0.98
C ALA A 44 8.07 -4.05 -0.08
N HIS A 45 9.36 -4.12 0.29
CA HIS A 45 10.41 -4.64 -0.59
C HIS A 45 10.19 -6.11 -0.96
N SER A 46 9.77 -6.95 -0.01
CA SER A 46 9.53 -8.38 -0.24
C SER A 46 8.41 -8.65 -1.25
N TYR A 47 7.36 -7.82 -1.23
CA TYR A 47 6.22 -7.95 -2.15
C TYR A 47 6.32 -7.03 -3.38
N ASN A 48 7.44 -6.31 -3.55
CA ASN A 48 7.64 -5.28 -4.58
C ASN A 48 6.48 -4.25 -4.63
N MET A 49 5.95 -3.89 -3.46
CA MET A 49 4.84 -2.97 -3.30
C MET A 49 5.32 -1.63 -2.75
N ASN A 50 4.60 -0.55 -3.06
CA ASN A 50 4.85 0.73 -2.44
C ASN A 50 4.45 0.72 -0.95
N HIS A 51 5.20 1.44 -0.13
CA HIS A 51 4.89 1.62 1.30
C HIS A 51 3.46 2.15 1.52
N SER A 52 2.97 3.04 0.65
CA SER A 52 1.60 3.55 0.69
C SER A 52 0.53 2.47 0.45
N THR A 53 0.84 1.45 -0.36
CA THR A 53 -0.04 0.31 -0.60
C THR A 53 -0.15 -0.54 0.67
N ILE A 54 0.98 -0.88 1.30
CA ILE A 54 1.01 -1.57 2.59
C ILE A 54 0.22 -0.80 3.65
N GLY A 55 0.39 0.53 3.73
CA GLY A 55 -0.38 1.37 4.64
C GLY A 55 -1.89 1.36 4.37
N THR A 56 -2.32 1.18 3.12
CA THR A 56 -3.73 1.08 2.77
C THR A 56 -4.31 -0.29 3.16
N ILE A 57 -3.54 -1.37 2.94
CA ILE A 57 -3.89 -2.72 3.37
C ILE A 57 -4.12 -2.75 4.89
N LEU A 58 -3.19 -2.17 5.66
CA LEU A 58 -3.31 -2.12 7.13
C LEU A 58 -4.50 -1.28 7.62
N LYS A 59 -4.86 -0.20 6.92
CA LYS A 59 -6.06 0.60 7.25
C LYS A 59 -7.36 -0.16 6.99
N ASN A 60 -7.34 -1.08 6.03
CA ASN A 60 -8.49 -1.89 5.65
C ASN A 60 -8.48 -3.28 6.31
N LYS A 61 -7.55 -3.54 7.25
CA LYS A 61 -7.34 -4.86 7.85
C LYS A 61 -8.65 -5.50 8.38
N ASP A 62 -9.51 -4.69 8.99
CA ASP A 62 -10.74 -5.19 9.62
C ASP A 62 -11.72 -5.75 8.58
N LYS A 63 -11.71 -5.20 7.36
CA LYS A 63 -12.52 -5.70 6.23
C LYS A 63 -11.88 -6.88 5.50
N ILE A 64 -10.57 -7.04 5.64
CA ILE A 64 -9.81 -8.12 5.00
C ILE A 64 -9.90 -9.40 5.86
N MET A 65 -10.09 -9.24 7.18
CA MET A 65 -10.19 -10.33 8.15
C MET A 65 -11.64 -10.67 8.57
N GLU A 66 -12.64 -9.90 8.13
CA GLU A 66 -14.07 -10.22 8.25
C GLU A 66 -14.48 -11.35 7.30
#